data_AF-A0A133V2X6-F1
#
_entry.id   AF-A0A133V2X6-F1
#
_cell.length_a   1.000
_cell.length_b   1.000
_cell.length_c   1.000
_cell.angle_alpha   90.00
_cell.angle_beta   90.00
_cell.angle_gamma   90.00
#
_symmetry.space_group_name_H-M   'P 1'
#
loop_
_entity.id
_entity.type
_entity.pdbx_description
1 polymer ?
#
loop_
_entity_poly.entity_id
_entity_poly.type
_entity_poly.pdbx_seq_one_letter_code
_entity_poly.pdbx_strand_id
1 'polypeptide(L)'
;MCAELAKFIPSEIRLKIAQSVVKEKGIRPLAREIGVNPKSVYKYKEGTANPGDEVMSKILAVAEQEDSIKLEEYLEELKSEFLEALELSFEPKQVLTGDSEEQKDVSEPKSPTAEEKKGVVQESTDRKPTEKSVDEKSTLRMEEVYNRIGVKKPFNRSKVEKIIGSFSESSRPNLNEIVELSGLSEEATEKYLEKLASEKIVNRDSQNTYRLSVEIERGD
;
A
#
# COMPACT_ATOMS: atom_id res chain seq x y z
N MET A 1 22.85 3.76 -19.67
CA MET A 1 21.46 4.30 -19.69
C MET A 1 20.52 3.43 -18.87
N CYS A 2 20.29 2.19 -19.29
CA CYS A 2 19.38 1.20 -18.69
C CYS A 2 19.49 0.99 -17.15
N ALA A 3 20.66 1.18 -16.54
CA ALA A 3 20.86 1.08 -15.08
C ALA A 3 20.18 2.17 -14.23
N GLU A 4 19.91 3.34 -14.80
CA GLU A 4 19.16 4.40 -14.10
C GLU A 4 17.66 4.28 -14.38
N LEU A 5 17.30 4.02 -15.64
CA LEU A 5 15.91 3.79 -16.07
C LEU A 5 15.22 2.70 -15.22
N ALA A 6 15.91 1.59 -14.95
CA ALA A 6 15.40 0.46 -14.17
C ALA A 6 14.77 0.85 -12.82
N LYS A 7 15.30 1.88 -12.14
CA LYS A 7 14.82 2.35 -10.83
C LYS A 7 13.39 2.91 -10.90
N PHE A 8 13.03 3.53 -12.03
CA PHE A 8 11.76 4.22 -12.23
C PHE A 8 10.64 3.32 -12.80
N ILE A 9 10.97 2.13 -13.31
CA ILE A 9 9.98 1.20 -13.87
C ILE A 9 9.18 0.53 -12.73
N PRO A 10 7.83 0.62 -12.70
CA PRO A 10 6.98 -0.06 -11.72
C PRO A 10 7.03 -1.59 -11.82
N SER A 11 6.64 -2.28 -10.74
CA SER A 11 6.63 -3.75 -10.64
C SER A 11 5.94 -4.45 -11.81
N GLU A 12 4.79 -3.92 -12.22
CA GLU A 12 3.92 -4.41 -13.26
C GLU A 12 4.61 -4.33 -14.64
N ILE A 13 5.17 -3.16 -14.97
CA ILE A 13 5.88 -2.93 -16.24
C ILE A 13 7.19 -3.73 -16.30
N ARG A 14 7.93 -3.82 -15.18
CA ARG A 14 9.11 -4.71 -15.07
C ARG A 14 8.76 -6.15 -15.40
N LEU A 15 7.60 -6.62 -14.96
CA LEU A 15 7.13 -7.97 -15.23
C LEU A 15 6.74 -8.15 -16.70
N LYS A 16 5.97 -7.22 -17.29
CA LYS A 16 5.62 -7.22 -18.73
C LYS A 16 6.88 -7.33 -19.60
N ILE A 17 7.87 -6.46 -19.36
CA ILE A 17 9.15 -6.45 -20.09
C ILE A 17 9.88 -7.78 -19.90
N ALA A 18 10.07 -8.24 -18.65
CA ALA A 18 10.77 -9.49 -18.37
C ALA A 18 10.09 -10.72 -19.01
N GLN A 19 8.76 -10.78 -19.02
CA GLN A 19 8.00 -11.84 -19.70
C GLN A 19 8.19 -11.79 -21.21
N SER A 20 8.23 -10.59 -21.81
CA SER A 20 8.54 -10.40 -23.23
C SER A 20 9.95 -10.90 -23.57
N VAL A 21 10.99 -10.48 -22.83
CA VAL A 21 12.37 -10.95 -23.05
C VAL A 21 12.51 -12.47 -22.87
N VAL A 22 11.79 -13.05 -21.91
CA VAL A 22 11.77 -14.51 -21.69
C VAL A 22 11.03 -15.26 -22.80
N LYS A 23 10.03 -14.66 -23.43
CA LYS A 23 9.30 -15.25 -24.56
C LYS A 23 10.19 -15.35 -25.80
N GLU A 24 10.96 -14.32 -26.10
CA GLU A 24 11.81 -14.26 -27.30
C GLU A 24 13.15 -15.00 -27.10
N LYS A 25 13.97 -14.64 -26.09
CA LYS A 25 15.27 -15.30 -25.85
C LYS A 25 15.18 -16.64 -25.09
N GLY A 26 14.06 -16.94 -24.44
CA GLY A 26 13.91 -18.14 -23.64
C GLY A 26 14.65 -18.11 -22.29
N ILE A 27 14.26 -19.03 -21.39
CA ILE A 27 14.68 -19.01 -19.98
C ILE A 27 16.20 -19.21 -19.79
N ARG A 28 16.82 -20.13 -20.54
CA ARG A 28 18.24 -20.49 -20.33
C ARG A 28 19.24 -19.47 -20.91
N PRO A 29 19.05 -18.95 -22.14
CA PRO A 29 19.91 -17.89 -22.68
C PRO A 29 19.85 -16.63 -21.81
N LEU A 30 18.65 -16.11 -21.53
CA LEU A 30 18.50 -14.90 -20.72
C LEU A 30 19.12 -15.05 -19.32
N ALA A 31 18.94 -16.19 -18.66
CA ALA A 31 19.53 -16.45 -17.34
C ALA A 31 21.07 -16.37 -17.33
N ARG A 32 21.72 -16.91 -18.37
CA ARG A 32 23.18 -16.79 -18.55
C ARG A 32 23.59 -15.33 -18.78
N GLU A 33 22.82 -14.61 -19.59
CA GLU A 33 23.13 -13.26 -20.07
C GLU A 33 23.02 -12.21 -18.96
N ILE A 34 21.94 -12.25 -18.16
CA ILE A 34 21.74 -11.34 -17.01
C ILE A 34 22.42 -11.85 -15.71
N GLY A 35 23.09 -13.00 -15.76
CA GLY A 35 23.89 -13.54 -14.66
C GLY A 35 23.09 -14.07 -13.46
N VAL A 36 21.93 -14.69 -13.69
CA VAL A 36 21.05 -15.21 -12.61
C VAL A 36 20.72 -16.69 -12.78
N ASN A 37 20.15 -17.31 -11.73
CA ASN A 37 19.70 -18.69 -11.80
C ASN A 37 18.49 -18.82 -12.77
N PRO A 38 18.44 -19.83 -13.66
CA PRO A 38 17.27 -20.09 -14.51
C PRO A 38 15.94 -20.24 -13.76
N LYS A 39 15.96 -20.65 -12.48
CA LYS A 39 14.76 -20.66 -11.61
C LYS A 39 14.21 -19.26 -11.35
N SER A 40 15.04 -18.23 -11.28
CA SER A 40 14.59 -16.83 -11.14
C SER A 40 13.89 -16.36 -12.41
N VAL A 41 14.48 -16.67 -13.57
CA VAL A 41 13.88 -16.34 -14.88
C VAL A 41 12.56 -17.10 -15.11
N TYR A 42 12.47 -18.35 -14.65
CA TYR A 42 11.20 -19.09 -14.61
C TYR A 42 10.15 -18.36 -13.75
N LYS A 43 10.50 -17.85 -12.56
CA LYS A 43 9.57 -17.08 -11.73
C LYS A 43 9.07 -15.80 -12.40
N TYR A 44 9.93 -15.10 -13.15
CA TYR A 44 9.54 -13.93 -13.93
C TYR A 44 8.54 -14.31 -15.04
N LYS A 45 8.77 -15.43 -15.74
CA LYS A 45 7.81 -15.96 -16.73
C LYS A 45 6.42 -16.18 -16.13
N GLU A 46 6.36 -16.86 -14.99
CA GLU A 46 5.10 -17.24 -14.33
C GLU A 46 4.44 -16.11 -13.50
N GLY A 47 5.00 -14.89 -13.49
CA GLY A 47 4.45 -13.78 -12.69
C GLY A 47 4.65 -13.90 -11.17
N THR A 48 5.48 -14.85 -10.72
CA THR A 48 5.66 -15.18 -9.29
C THR A 48 6.84 -14.45 -8.62
N ALA A 49 7.57 -13.63 -9.36
CA ALA A 49 8.56 -12.69 -8.85
C ALA A 49 8.78 -11.55 -9.84
N ASN A 50 9.22 -10.39 -9.35
CA ASN A 50 9.65 -9.25 -10.17
C ASN A 50 11.18 -9.12 -10.13
N PRO A 51 11.83 -8.64 -11.22
CA PRO A 51 13.26 -8.37 -11.21
C PRO A 51 13.59 -7.10 -10.38
N GLY A 52 14.54 -7.23 -9.46
CA GLY A 52 15.15 -6.08 -8.76
C GLY A 52 16.03 -5.26 -9.70
N ASP A 53 16.38 -4.03 -9.30
CA ASP A 53 16.94 -2.99 -10.18
C ASP A 53 18.18 -3.44 -10.98
N GLU A 54 19.11 -4.15 -10.33
CA GLU A 54 20.32 -4.67 -10.98
C GLU A 54 20.02 -5.77 -12.02
N VAL A 55 18.99 -6.59 -11.79
CA VAL A 55 18.56 -7.62 -12.74
C VAL A 55 17.77 -6.96 -13.87
N MET A 56 16.91 -5.99 -13.55
CA MET A 56 16.11 -5.26 -14.52
C MET A 56 17.00 -4.45 -15.47
N SER A 57 18.07 -3.80 -15.00
CA SER A 57 19.00 -3.07 -15.86
C SER A 57 19.68 -3.96 -16.92
N LYS A 58 19.98 -5.21 -16.56
CA LYS A 58 20.52 -6.22 -17.48
C LYS A 58 19.44 -6.73 -18.45
N ILE A 59 18.21 -6.94 -17.98
CA ILE A 59 17.06 -7.29 -18.84
C ILE A 59 16.81 -6.19 -19.88
N LEU A 60 16.88 -4.90 -19.49
CA LEU A 60 16.77 -3.77 -20.40
C LEU A 60 17.91 -3.75 -21.43
N ALA A 61 19.16 -3.93 -21.00
CA ALA A 61 20.31 -3.99 -21.90
C ALA A 61 20.27 -5.19 -22.87
N VAL A 62 19.50 -6.23 -22.55
CA VAL A 62 19.22 -7.37 -23.44
C VAL A 62 18.06 -7.08 -24.39
N ALA A 63 17.03 -6.36 -23.95
CA ALA A 63 15.94 -5.88 -24.81
C ALA A 63 16.43 -4.87 -25.87
N GLU A 64 17.33 -3.96 -25.47
CA GLU A 64 18.00 -2.95 -26.32
C GLU A 64 18.86 -3.58 -27.46
N GLN A 65 19.06 -4.90 -27.46
CA GLN A 65 19.81 -5.66 -28.47
C GLN A 65 18.95 -6.59 -29.34
N GLU A 66 17.62 -6.60 -29.15
CA GLU A 66 16.73 -7.61 -29.74
C GLU A 66 15.47 -6.94 -30.33
N ASP A 67 15.52 -6.63 -31.63
CA ASP A 67 14.51 -5.82 -32.36
C ASP A 67 13.05 -6.33 -32.26
N SER A 68 12.82 -7.57 -31.82
CA SER A 68 11.48 -8.10 -31.56
C SER A 68 10.85 -7.62 -30.25
N ILE A 69 11.67 -7.12 -29.31
CA ILE A 69 11.25 -6.65 -27.99
C ILE A 69 11.03 -5.15 -28.05
N LYS A 70 9.79 -4.76 -28.37
CA LYS A 70 9.33 -3.37 -28.41
C LYS A 70 9.41 -2.70 -27.03
N LEU A 71 10.57 -2.20 -26.66
CA LEU A 71 10.79 -1.56 -25.36
C LEU A 71 10.07 -0.22 -25.28
N GLU A 72 9.95 0.47 -26.41
CA GLU A 72 9.32 1.77 -26.58
C GLU A 72 7.84 1.73 -26.16
N GLU A 73 7.07 0.72 -26.58
CA GLU A 73 5.63 0.61 -26.24
C GLU A 73 5.41 0.56 -24.71
N TYR A 74 6.29 -0.13 -23.96
CA TYR A 74 6.22 -0.17 -22.49
C TYR A 74 6.66 1.13 -21.81
N LEU A 75 7.54 1.91 -22.45
CA LEU A 75 7.99 3.21 -21.94
C LEU A 75 7.01 4.34 -22.30
N GLU A 76 6.30 4.24 -23.42
CA GLU A 76 5.19 5.12 -23.79
C GLU A 76 3.97 4.86 -22.91
N GLU A 77 3.63 3.60 -22.63
CA GLU A 77 2.60 3.22 -21.64
C GLU A 77 2.90 3.87 -20.27
N LEU A 78 4.10 3.63 -19.73
CA LEU A 78 4.54 4.20 -18.44
C LEU A 78 4.55 5.74 -18.44
N LYS A 79 4.94 6.37 -19.55
CA LYS A 79 4.92 7.83 -19.71
C LYS A 79 3.49 8.37 -19.76
N SER A 80 2.57 7.67 -20.41
CA SER A 80 1.15 8.05 -20.48
C SER A 80 0.49 7.98 -19.11
N GLU A 81 0.63 6.84 -18.41
CA GLU A 81 0.14 6.65 -17.04
C GLU A 81 0.66 7.74 -16.09
N PHE A 82 1.95 8.10 -16.21
CA PHE A 82 2.57 9.14 -15.40
C PHE A 82 2.05 10.55 -15.70
N LEU A 83 1.83 10.89 -16.99
CA LEU A 83 1.30 12.20 -17.38
C LEU A 83 -0.18 12.37 -16.97
N GLU A 84 -1.00 11.34 -17.16
CA GLU A 84 -2.40 11.30 -16.70
C GLU A 84 -2.48 11.45 -15.18
N ALA A 85 -1.65 10.72 -14.43
CA ALA A 85 -1.57 10.84 -12.97
C ALA A 85 -1.09 12.22 -12.50
N LEU A 86 -0.25 12.91 -13.28
CA LEU A 86 0.14 14.30 -13.00
C LEU A 86 -1.01 15.27 -13.28
N GLU A 87 -1.69 15.16 -14.42
CA GLU A 87 -2.81 16.03 -14.80
C GLU A 87 -3.94 15.97 -13.75
N LEU A 88 -4.35 14.76 -13.36
CA LEU A 88 -5.29 14.51 -12.25
C LEU A 88 -4.79 14.99 -10.86
N SER A 89 -3.49 15.24 -10.69
CA SER A 89 -2.93 15.81 -9.46
C SER A 89 -2.87 17.34 -9.44
N PHE A 90 -2.92 17.96 -10.63
CA PHE A 90 -2.95 19.42 -10.80
C PHE A 90 -4.35 19.98 -11.01
N GLU A 91 -5.35 19.15 -11.32
CA GLU A 91 -6.75 19.55 -11.23
C GLU A 91 -7.06 20.09 -9.82
N PRO A 92 -7.53 21.34 -9.68
CA PRO A 92 -7.93 21.85 -8.38
C PRO A 92 -9.17 21.08 -7.93
N LYS A 93 -9.07 20.38 -6.79
CA LYS A 93 -10.20 19.67 -6.17
C LYS A 93 -11.41 20.60 -6.05
N GLN A 94 -12.35 20.48 -6.98
CA GLN A 94 -13.62 21.18 -6.88
C GLN A 94 -14.34 20.63 -5.65
N VAL A 95 -14.50 21.50 -4.65
CA VAL A 95 -15.26 21.17 -3.44
C VAL A 95 -16.73 21.16 -3.82
N LEU A 96 -17.20 20.01 -4.29
CA LEU A 96 -18.62 19.75 -4.56
C LEU A 96 -19.37 19.56 -3.25
N THR A 97 -19.52 20.67 -2.50
CA THR A 97 -20.67 20.86 -1.61
C THR A 97 -21.92 20.95 -2.48
N GLY A 98 -22.78 19.94 -2.43
CA GLY A 98 -23.98 19.87 -3.23
C GLY A 98 -24.85 18.68 -2.86
N ASP A 99 -25.69 18.84 -1.83
CA ASP A 99 -26.74 17.88 -1.51
C ASP A 99 -27.80 17.85 -2.61
N SER A 100 -28.11 16.67 -3.18
CA SER A 100 -29.48 16.14 -3.39
C SER A 100 -29.47 14.87 -4.27
N GLU A 101 -30.22 13.86 -3.83
CA GLU A 101 -31.14 12.95 -4.56
C GLU A 101 -30.82 12.57 -6.04
N GLU A 102 -30.87 11.29 -6.46
CA GLU A 102 -32.03 10.39 -6.37
C GLU A 102 -31.68 8.90 -6.10
N GLN A 103 -32.71 8.13 -5.72
CA GLN A 103 -32.71 6.66 -5.65
C GLN A 103 -33.03 6.01 -7.02
N LYS A 104 -32.43 4.85 -7.32
CA LYS A 104 -33.06 3.71 -8.02
C LYS A 104 -32.24 2.43 -7.85
N ASP A 105 -32.60 1.66 -6.83
CA ASP A 105 -32.20 0.25 -6.68
C ASP A 105 -33.24 -0.63 -7.39
N VAL A 106 -32.81 -1.60 -8.21
CA VAL A 106 -33.68 -2.37 -9.11
C VAL A 106 -33.49 -3.88 -8.92
N SER A 107 -34.01 -4.35 -7.78
CA SER A 107 -34.69 -5.64 -7.59
C SER A 107 -34.29 -6.84 -8.50
N GLU A 108 -33.49 -7.76 -7.96
CA GLU A 108 -33.42 -9.14 -8.47
C GLU A 108 -34.58 -10.02 -7.93
N PRO A 109 -35.19 -10.91 -8.75
CA PRO A 109 -36.33 -11.73 -8.32
C PRO A 109 -36.01 -13.20 -8.00
N LYS A 110 -36.31 -13.60 -6.74
CA LYS A 110 -36.84 -14.91 -6.27
C LYS A 110 -36.22 -16.26 -6.70
N SER A 111 -35.85 -17.04 -5.68
CA SER A 111 -35.67 -18.51 -5.67
C SER A 111 -37.00 -19.27 -5.92
N PRO A 112 -37.01 -20.62 -6.14
CA PRO A 112 -36.61 -21.67 -5.15
C PRO A 112 -35.62 -22.69 -5.77
N THR A 113 -35.28 -23.90 -5.27
CA THR A 113 -35.72 -24.83 -4.19
C THR A 113 -34.47 -25.70 -3.81
N ALA A 114 -34.34 -26.61 -2.81
CA ALA A 114 -35.22 -27.24 -1.82
C ALA A 114 -34.40 -27.81 -0.60
N GLU A 115 -35.09 -28.54 0.28
CA GLU A 115 -34.72 -29.78 1.02
C GLU A 115 -33.22 -30.21 1.12
N GLU A 116 -32.65 -30.64 2.27
CA GLU A 116 -33.16 -30.99 3.63
C GLU A 116 -31.94 -31.15 4.61
N LYS A 117 -31.92 -31.67 5.87
CA LYS A 117 -32.85 -32.40 6.78
C LYS A 117 -32.42 -32.24 8.28
N LYS A 118 -33.32 -31.82 9.19
CA LYS A 118 -33.23 -31.82 10.69
C LYS A 118 -32.12 -30.95 11.36
N GLY A 119 -32.31 -30.35 12.54
CA GLY A 119 -33.55 -30.08 13.31
C GLY A 119 -33.34 -29.91 14.84
N VAL A 120 -34.14 -29.01 15.47
CA VAL A 120 -34.33 -28.77 16.94
C VAL A 120 -33.07 -28.25 17.70
N VAL A 121 -33.09 -27.40 18.75
CA VAL A 121 -34.09 -26.93 19.76
C VAL A 121 -33.81 -25.46 20.21
N GLN A 122 -34.84 -24.69 20.62
CA GLN A 122 -34.97 -23.51 21.56
C GLN A 122 -33.74 -22.60 21.94
N GLU A 123 -33.84 -21.30 22.33
CA GLU A 123 -34.96 -20.39 22.68
C GLU A 123 -34.62 -18.86 22.65
N SER A 124 -35.60 -18.03 23.08
CA SER A 124 -35.61 -16.66 23.69
C SER A 124 -34.29 -15.88 23.95
N THR A 125 -34.20 -14.53 23.95
CA THR A 125 -35.14 -13.37 23.87
C THR A 125 -34.35 -12.11 23.41
N ASP A 126 -34.84 -11.25 22.51
CA ASP A 126 -35.63 -9.99 22.73
C ASP A 126 -34.88 -8.77 23.37
N ARG A 127 -35.11 -7.57 22.81
CA ARG A 127 -34.86 -6.17 23.30
C ARG A 127 -33.48 -5.49 23.23
N LYS A 128 -33.29 -4.80 22.08
CA LYS A 128 -33.16 -3.32 21.94
C LYS A 128 -31.92 -2.58 22.53
N PRO A 129 -31.70 -1.30 22.15
CA PRO A 129 -30.35 -0.70 22.15
C PRO A 129 -30.04 0.16 23.38
N THR A 130 -28.76 0.52 23.50
CA THR A 130 -28.26 1.48 24.48
C THR A 130 -27.38 2.51 23.79
N GLU A 131 -27.90 3.73 23.62
CA GLU A 131 -27.07 4.93 23.42
C GLU A 131 -26.39 5.34 24.74
N LYS A 132 -25.44 6.27 24.67
CA LYS A 132 -24.56 6.79 25.74
C LYS A 132 -23.31 5.92 25.99
N SER A 133 -22.15 6.49 26.30
CA SER A 133 -21.81 7.92 26.48
C SER A 133 -20.37 8.21 26.05
N VAL A 134 -20.10 9.47 25.72
CA VAL A 134 -18.73 10.00 25.69
C VAL A 134 -18.20 10.05 27.12
N ASP A 135 -17.02 9.48 27.37
CA ASP A 135 -16.02 10.10 28.25
C ASP A 135 -14.60 9.55 28.04
N GLU A 136 -13.69 10.50 27.82
CA GLU A 136 -12.25 10.56 28.12
C GLU A 136 -11.40 9.27 28.32
N LYS A 137 -11.44 8.34 27.37
CA LYS A 137 -10.21 7.77 26.78
C LYS A 137 -10.52 7.04 25.48
N SER A 138 -10.16 7.62 24.34
CA SER A 138 -10.15 6.87 23.08
C SER A 138 -8.98 5.88 23.10
N THR A 139 -9.27 4.60 23.31
CA THR A 139 -8.38 3.52 22.89
C THR A 139 -8.59 3.29 21.40
N LEU A 140 -7.56 3.53 20.58
CA LEU A 140 -7.58 3.17 19.16
C LEU A 140 -6.83 1.87 18.94
N ARG A 141 -7.40 0.98 18.14
CA ARG A 141 -6.66 -0.18 17.65
C ARG A 141 -5.68 0.22 16.57
N MET A 142 -4.59 -0.53 16.47
CA MET A 142 -3.56 -0.26 15.48
C MET A 142 -4.11 -0.26 14.03
N GLU A 143 -5.13 -1.08 13.69
CA GLU A 143 -5.78 -0.99 12.38
C GLU A 143 -6.55 0.31 12.15
N GLU A 144 -7.18 0.87 13.18
CA GLU A 144 -7.90 2.14 13.08
C GLU A 144 -6.93 3.30 12.86
N VAL A 145 -5.79 3.28 13.54
CA VAL A 145 -4.67 4.21 13.31
C VAL A 145 -4.21 4.11 11.85
N TYR A 146 -3.95 2.91 11.32
CA TYR A 146 -3.56 2.71 9.93
C TYR A 146 -4.62 3.19 8.93
N ASN A 147 -5.90 2.98 9.24
CA ASN A 147 -7.01 3.37 8.36
C ASN A 147 -7.17 4.89 8.31
N ARG A 148 -7.11 5.58 9.45
CA ARG A 148 -7.15 7.05 9.56
C ARG A 148 -6.06 7.73 8.74
N ILE A 149 -4.80 7.33 8.91
CA ILE A 149 -3.65 7.91 8.18
C ILE A 149 -3.53 7.45 6.70
N GLY A 150 -4.46 6.60 6.23
CA GLY A 150 -4.53 6.08 4.86
C GLY A 150 -3.47 5.02 4.51
N VAL A 151 -2.85 4.35 5.49
CA VAL A 151 -1.71 3.46 5.28
C VAL A 151 -2.16 2.02 5.02
N LYS A 152 -2.39 1.74 3.73
CA LYS A 152 -2.86 0.43 3.22
C LYS A 152 -1.72 -0.61 3.01
N LYS A 153 -0.49 -0.20 2.70
CA LYS A 153 0.63 -1.12 2.39
C LYS A 153 1.31 -1.66 3.67
N PRO A 154 1.51 -2.98 3.85
CA PRO A 154 2.09 -3.57 5.08
C PRO A 154 3.46 -3.00 5.48
N PHE A 155 4.35 -2.77 4.52
CA PHE A 155 5.66 -2.15 4.76
C PHE A 155 5.56 -0.77 5.43
N ASN A 156 4.53 0.01 5.07
CA ASN A 156 4.29 1.33 5.64
C ASN A 156 3.59 1.23 7.02
N ARG A 157 2.78 0.18 7.25
CA ARG A 157 2.19 -0.11 8.56
C ARG A 157 3.28 -0.35 9.61
N SER A 158 4.27 -1.20 9.29
CA SER A 158 5.40 -1.47 10.19
C SER A 158 6.26 -0.21 10.50
N LYS A 159 6.37 0.74 9.57
CA LYS A 159 7.02 2.05 9.86
C LYS A 159 6.24 2.86 10.89
N VAL A 160 4.93 2.95 10.73
CA VAL A 160 4.03 3.64 11.67
C VAL A 160 4.03 2.97 13.04
N GLU A 161 4.04 1.64 13.09
CA GLU A 161 4.13 0.83 14.31
C GLU A 161 5.44 1.05 15.09
N LYS A 162 6.57 1.20 14.39
CA LYS A 162 7.86 1.56 14.98
C LYS A 162 7.86 2.98 15.55
N ILE A 163 7.27 3.94 14.84
CA ILE A 163 7.09 5.31 15.33
C ILE A 163 6.22 5.32 16.58
N ILE A 164 5.08 4.62 16.57
CA ILE A 164 4.21 4.45 17.74
C ILE A 164 4.94 3.74 18.89
N GLY A 165 5.84 2.80 18.58
CA GLY A 165 6.71 2.12 19.55
C GLY A 165 7.61 3.07 20.33
N SER A 166 8.20 4.07 19.68
CA SER A 166 9.05 5.06 20.37
C SER A 166 8.33 5.81 21.50
N PHE A 167 7.01 6.02 21.38
CA PHE A 167 6.18 6.63 22.43
C PHE A 167 5.90 5.71 23.63
N SER A 168 6.14 4.40 23.50
CA SER A 168 6.05 3.43 24.61
C SER A 168 7.36 3.37 25.42
N GLU A 169 8.49 3.68 24.80
CA GLU A 169 9.80 3.74 25.44
C GLU A 169 10.13 5.13 26.00
N SER A 170 9.60 6.19 25.39
CA SER A 170 9.70 7.58 25.86
C SER A 170 8.36 8.29 25.75
N SER A 171 7.87 8.92 26.83
CA SER A 171 6.51 9.52 26.84
C SER A 171 6.38 10.89 26.17
N ARG A 172 7.50 11.53 25.77
CA ARG A 172 7.56 12.83 25.08
C ARG A 172 8.76 12.93 24.12
N PRO A 173 8.95 12.00 23.16
CA PRO A 173 10.18 11.95 22.39
C PRO A 173 10.27 13.14 21.42
N ASN A 174 11.47 13.66 21.21
CA ASN A 174 11.78 14.63 20.17
C ASN A 174 11.98 13.93 18.80
N LEU A 175 12.06 14.69 17.70
CA LEU A 175 12.16 14.11 16.35
C LEU A 175 13.34 13.13 16.20
N ASN A 176 14.50 13.46 16.78
CA ASN A 176 15.71 12.65 16.70
C ASN A 176 15.59 11.36 17.53
N GLU A 177 14.98 11.44 18.72
CA GLU A 177 14.68 10.27 19.55
C GLU A 177 13.71 9.31 18.84
N ILE A 178 12.70 9.83 18.12
CA ILE A 178 11.80 8.99 17.31
C ILE A 178 12.56 8.36 16.13
N VAL A 179 13.45 9.10 15.48
CA VAL A 179 14.33 8.60 14.39
C VAL A 179 15.23 7.46 14.88
N GLU A 180 15.92 7.64 16.01
CA GLU A 180 16.81 6.64 16.61
C GLU A 180 16.05 5.39 17.07
N LEU A 181 14.96 5.55 17.83
CA LEU A 181 14.17 4.44 18.37
C LEU A 181 13.41 3.67 17.28
N SER A 182 12.91 4.34 16.24
CA SER A 182 12.20 3.67 15.14
C SER A 182 13.14 3.02 14.12
N GLY A 183 14.40 3.50 14.01
CA GLY A 183 15.36 3.09 13.00
C GLY A 183 14.91 3.45 11.58
N LEU A 184 14.33 4.65 11.41
CA LEU A 184 13.83 5.19 10.14
C LEU A 184 14.63 6.45 9.74
N SER A 185 14.49 6.91 8.50
CA SER A 185 15.02 8.23 8.10
C SER A 185 14.15 9.37 8.66
N GLU A 186 14.77 10.51 8.94
CA GLU A 186 14.11 11.74 9.40
C GLU A 186 12.92 12.14 8.52
N GLU A 187 13.11 12.21 7.19
CA GLU A 187 12.05 12.47 6.20
C GLU A 187 10.88 11.47 6.30
N ALA A 188 11.16 10.19 6.54
CA ALA A 188 10.11 9.18 6.67
C ALA A 188 9.36 9.32 8.00
N THR A 189 10.09 9.65 9.08
CA THR A 189 9.55 9.86 10.42
C THR A 189 8.64 11.09 10.46
N GLU A 190 9.13 12.23 9.97
CA GLU A 190 8.36 13.48 9.88
C GLU A 190 7.07 13.28 9.06
N LYS A 191 7.17 12.67 7.87
CA LYS A 191 6.03 12.37 6.97
C LYS A 191 4.95 11.47 7.58
N TYR A 192 5.29 10.61 8.55
CA TYR A 192 4.29 9.84 9.31
C TYR A 192 3.81 10.58 10.56
N LEU A 193 4.65 11.38 11.23
CA LEU A 193 4.24 12.23 12.34
C LEU A 193 3.27 13.33 11.90
N GLU A 194 3.45 13.95 10.74
CA GLU A 194 2.49 14.89 10.14
C GLU A 194 1.12 14.23 9.94
N LYS A 195 1.08 13.00 9.44
CA LYS A 195 -0.16 12.23 9.24
C LYS A 195 -0.82 11.81 10.56
N LEU A 196 -0.02 11.48 11.58
CA LEU A 196 -0.53 11.21 12.92
C LEU A 196 -1.04 12.51 13.59
N ALA A 197 -0.47 13.67 13.24
CA ALA A 197 -0.92 14.97 13.73
C ALA A 197 -2.18 15.49 13.02
N SER A 198 -2.32 15.28 11.71
CA SER A 198 -3.55 15.65 10.98
C SER A 198 -4.78 14.90 11.50
N GLU A 199 -4.59 13.61 11.86
CA GLU A 199 -5.61 12.76 12.47
C GLU A 199 -5.74 12.95 14.00
N LYS A 200 -5.04 13.94 14.59
CA LYS A 200 -5.00 14.26 16.03
C LYS A 200 -4.54 13.11 16.94
N ILE A 201 -3.86 12.10 16.39
CA ILE A 201 -3.32 10.94 17.12
C ILE A 201 -2.04 11.33 17.87
N VAL A 202 -1.24 12.23 17.30
CA VAL A 202 -0.03 12.80 17.91
C VAL A 202 -0.14 14.32 17.95
N ASN A 203 0.10 14.93 19.12
CA ASN A 203 0.29 16.37 19.26
C ASN A 203 1.78 16.72 19.34
N ARG A 204 2.20 17.80 18.68
CA ARG A 204 3.54 18.43 18.83
C ARG A 204 3.43 19.52 19.88
N ASP A 205 4.21 19.43 20.96
CA ASP A 205 4.30 20.46 22.00
C ASP A 205 5.19 21.62 21.53
N SER A 206 5.00 22.77 22.15
CA SER A 206 5.81 24.00 22.03
C SER A 206 7.32 23.79 22.15
N GLN A 207 7.76 22.71 22.82
CA GLN A 207 9.15 22.34 23.03
C GLN A 207 9.72 21.40 21.94
N ASN A 208 9.04 21.26 20.80
CA ASN A 208 9.40 20.34 19.70
C ASN A 208 9.46 18.84 20.09
N THR A 209 8.77 18.48 21.18
CA THR A 209 8.51 17.09 21.57
C THR A 209 7.14 16.65 21.08
N TYR A 210 6.99 15.37 20.77
CA TYR A 210 5.72 14.80 20.34
C TYR A 210 5.09 14.03 21.50
N ARG A 211 3.76 13.93 21.52
CA ARG A 211 3.02 13.12 22.51
C ARG A 211 1.82 12.47 21.83
N LEU A 212 1.58 11.19 22.13
CA LEU A 212 0.31 10.54 21.78
C LEU A 212 -0.85 11.22 22.52
N SER A 213 -1.82 11.69 21.74
CA SER A 213 -3.09 12.25 22.24
C SER A 213 -4.11 11.17 22.57
N VAL A 214 -3.80 9.93 22.21
CA VAL A 214 -4.71 8.78 22.12
C VAL A 214 -3.97 7.54 22.61
N GLU A 215 -4.64 6.67 23.35
CA GLU A 215 -4.03 5.42 23.83
C GLU A 215 -4.18 4.35 22.72
N ILE A 216 -3.10 3.62 22.41
CA ILE A 216 -3.09 2.70 21.25
C ILE A 216 -2.97 1.26 21.73
N GLU A 217 -4.01 0.47 21.48
CA GLU A 217 -4.00 -0.97 21.75
C GLU A 217 -3.14 -1.69 20.68
N ARG A 218 -2.03 -2.28 21.13
CA ARG A 218 -1.37 -3.38 20.43
C ARG A 218 -2.08 -4.67 20.85
N GLY A 219 -2.58 -5.43 19.89
CA GLY A 219 -3.04 -6.79 20.13
C GLY A 219 -1.86 -7.76 20.23
N ASP A 220 -1.94 -8.71 21.16
CA ASP A 220 -1.10 -9.91 21.23
C ASP A 220 -1.48 -10.95 20.14
#